data_AF-M5BWD9-F1
#
_entry.id   AF-M5BWD9-F1
#
_cell.length_a   1.000
_cell.length_b   1.000
_cell.length_c   1.000
_cell.angle_alpha   90.00
_cell.angle_beta   90.00
_cell.angle_gamma   90.00
#
_symmetry.space_group_name_H-M   'P 1'
#
loop_
_entity.id
_entity.type
_entity.pdbx_description
1 polymer ?
#
loop_
_entity_poly.entity_id
_entity_poly.type
_entity_poly.pdbx_seq_one_letter_code
_entity_poly.pdbx_strand_id
1 'polypeptide(L)'
;MITILELMRLHGTGGVSEGMKTSRALVAVGRAIETECLAVWSKKRGVKLEDVASAPRSMKTRKAWQPKPKPTIIRINKEEKTDTAEASKESEQPTGTVDTESPIVTNMESSMPEWTQVGRVRVGSFLVDGVMNSAYIKRNGVDENGEHYSEDQPAFMHSYEYIRGKKLGVIKLNPVVGEKMARDSIRDTLHPRHLPMLVKPQPWEDFDKGGYLKLRSTVMRIKDSPEQLSYLKHASAAGHVDFVYECLDALGETPWRINDKILNVVLQVWNEGKGLAGIPPVQLDIEEPPQPTDEDPRARATYLFKMKSILADKRNNHGERCNVNYKLEVARAFVNDEFYMPHNLDFRGRAYPIPPHLNHIGDDLCRGLLLFSERRSLGERGLRWLKIHLANVFGYDKASFDERVSFVEKHLEDIRDSAEKPLNGGRWWLKADDPWQCLSTCMELTEALKFQVPALYPSNLPVHQDGTCNGLQHYAALGGDKTGAQHVNLERGDRPADVYSHVARMVDVVVDQDAAEGVPEAKVVQGKIARKVVKQTVMTTVYGVTFIGARDQIEKQLRDIPDG
;
A
#
# COMPACT_ATOMS: atom_id res chain seq x y z
N MET A 1 10.37 26.48 -2.18
CA MET A 1 9.22 25.58 -2.45
C MET A 1 9.47 24.15 -1.99
N ILE A 2 10.45 23.40 -2.53
CA ILE A 2 10.71 21.99 -2.15
C ILE A 2 10.84 21.79 -0.64
N THR A 3 11.59 22.64 0.06
CA THR A 3 11.76 22.58 1.52
C THR A 3 10.43 22.69 2.27
N ILE A 4 9.56 23.63 1.88
CA ILE A 4 8.24 23.83 2.50
C ILE A 4 7.39 22.57 2.32
N LEU A 5 7.33 22.05 1.09
CA LEU A 5 6.55 20.84 0.77
C LEU A 5 7.06 19.61 1.54
N GLU A 6 8.37 19.37 1.58
CA GLU A 6 8.92 18.21 2.30
C GLU A 6 8.75 18.31 3.82
N LEU A 7 8.83 19.52 4.40
CA LEU A 7 8.51 19.72 5.82
C LEU A 7 7.03 19.43 6.08
N MET A 8 6.12 19.99 5.29
CA MET A 8 4.69 19.73 5.47
C MET A 8 4.35 18.23 5.30
N ARG A 9 4.97 17.51 4.35
CA ARG A 9 4.77 16.05 4.19
C ARG A 9 5.24 15.21 5.38
N LEU A 10 6.22 15.70 6.12
CA LEU A 10 6.78 14.98 7.26
C LEU A 10 6.01 15.20 8.56
N HIS A 11 4.97 16.04 8.55
CA HIS A 11 4.12 16.27 9.72
C HIS A 11 3.55 14.95 10.26
N GLY A 12 3.58 14.78 11.59
CA GLY A 12 3.10 13.58 12.27
C GLY A 12 4.00 12.33 12.12
N THR A 13 5.22 12.48 11.58
CA THR A 13 6.12 11.33 11.37
C THR A 13 7.11 11.11 12.52
N GLY A 14 7.55 9.85 12.68
CA GLY A 14 8.66 9.52 13.57
C GLY A 14 8.33 9.52 15.07
N GLY A 15 7.05 9.56 15.43
CA GLY A 15 6.57 9.52 16.82
C GLY A 15 6.54 10.88 17.52
N VAL A 16 6.66 11.98 16.76
CA VAL A 16 6.53 13.36 17.26
C VAL A 16 5.10 13.83 16.96
N SER A 17 4.37 14.29 17.98
CA SER A 17 2.92 14.55 17.93
C SER A 17 2.50 15.62 16.92
N GLU A 18 3.24 16.73 16.87
CA GLU A 18 2.88 17.93 16.11
C GLU A 18 3.98 18.29 15.11
N GLY A 19 4.79 17.31 14.71
CA GLY A 19 6.07 17.60 14.09
C GLY A 19 6.77 16.41 13.49
N MET A 20 8.08 16.53 13.37
CA MET A 20 8.96 15.50 12.88
C MET A 20 10.31 15.52 13.59
N LYS A 21 11.04 14.41 13.53
CA LYS A 21 12.44 14.37 13.96
C LYS A 21 13.29 15.26 13.04
N THR A 22 14.08 16.15 13.62
CA THR A 22 14.92 17.09 12.87
C THR A 22 15.80 16.36 11.86
N SER A 23 16.51 15.30 12.28
CA SER A 23 17.39 14.53 11.38
C SER A 23 16.69 13.95 10.15
N ARG A 24 15.44 13.48 10.31
CA ARG A 24 14.64 12.95 9.19
C ARG A 24 14.24 14.06 8.22
N ALA A 25 13.86 15.23 8.74
CA ALA A 25 13.55 16.41 7.93
C ALA A 25 14.75 16.85 7.10
N LEU A 26 15.92 17.00 7.72
CA LEU A 26 17.11 17.48 7.02
C LEU A 26 17.53 16.53 5.89
N VAL A 27 17.54 15.21 6.15
CA VAL A 27 17.88 14.21 5.13
C VAL A 27 16.85 14.18 4.00
N ALA A 28 15.56 14.26 4.31
CA ALA A 28 14.50 14.22 3.31
C ALA A 28 14.54 15.44 2.38
N VAL A 29 14.71 16.64 2.94
CA VAL A 29 14.90 17.89 2.17
C VAL A 29 16.15 17.78 1.30
N GLY A 30 17.29 17.36 1.87
CA GLY A 30 18.53 17.19 1.11
C GLY A 30 18.40 16.22 -0.06
N ARG A 31 17.76 15.05 0.15
CA ARG A 31 17.48 14.07 -0.91
C ARG A 31 16.54 14.63 -1.98
N ALA A 32 15.51 15.38 -1.59
CA ALA A 32 14.57 15.97 -2.53
C ALA A 32 15.24 17.01 -3.44
N ILE A 33 16.10 17.86 -2.87
CA ILE A 33 16.89 18.84 -3.62
C ILE A 33 17.89 18.17 -4.57
N GLU A 34 18.60 17.14 -4.11
CA GLU A 34 19.49 16.35 -4.98
C GLU A 34 18.72 15.75 -6.17
N THR A 35 17.53 15.21 -5.92
CA THR A 35 16.67 14.65 -6.99
C THR A 35 16.27 15.73 -8.00
N GLU A 36 15.91 16.93 -7.55
CA GLU A 36 15.57 18.05 -8.44
C GLU A 36 16.79 18.51 -9.24
N CYS A 37 17.96 18.62 -8.61
CA CYS A 37 19.22 18.94 -9.30
C CYS A 37 19.51 17.93 -10.41
N LEU A 38 19.32 16.63 -10.15
CA LEU A 38 19.49 15.57 -11.13
C LEU A 38 18.48 15.69 -12.29
N ALA A 39 17.21 16.00 -11.99
CA ALA A 39 16.17 16.20 -12.98
C ALA A 39 16.46 17.41 -13.89
N VAL A 40 16.86 18.55 -13.31
CA VAL A 40 17.24 19.77 -14.05
C VAL A 40 18.48 19.54 -14.90
N TRP A 41 19.49 18.84 -14.38
CA TRP A 41 20.68 18.46 -15.14
C TRP A 41 20.29 17.60 -16.35
N SER A 42 19.44 16.59 -16.15
CA SER A 42 18.97 15.71 -17.22
C SER A 42 18.21 16.47 -18.30
N LYS A 43 17.36 17.43 -17.91
CA LYS A 43 16.61 18.29 -18.85
C LYS A 43 17.53 19.18 -19.69
N LYS A 44 18.58 19.75 -19.09
CA LYS A 44 19.56 20.61 -19.80
C LYS A 44 20.36 19.87 -20.88
N ARG A 45 20.47 18.54 -20.79
CA ARG A 45 21.15 17.69 -21.77
C ARG A 45 20.25 17.12 -22.88
N GLY A 46 19.01 17.62 -23.00
CA GLY A 46 18.22 17.42 -24.22
C GLY A 46 17.20 16.27 -24.18
N VAL A 47 16.80 15.76 -23.02
CA VAL A 47 15.62 14.86 -22.95
C VAL A 47 14.35 15.69 -23.20
N LYS A 48 13.93 15.82 -24.46
CA LYS A 48 12.65 16.46 -24.82
C LYS A 48 11.50 15.45 -24.68
N LEU A 49 10.31 15.95 -24.36
CA LEU A 49 9.10 15.13 -24.18
C LEU A 49 8.72 14.40 -25.48
N GLU A 50 8.94 15.07 -26.61
CA GLU A 50 8.66 14.56 -27.96
C GLU A 50 9.54 13.34 -28.25
N ASP A 51 10.83 13.38 -27.96
CA ASP A 51 11.78 12.28 -28.21
C ASP A 51 11.47 11.00 -27.41
N VAL A 52 10.82 11.13 -26.23
CA VAL A 52 10.40 9.99 -25.38
C VAL A 52 9.03 9.45 -25.81
N ALA A 53 8.13 10.32 -26.28
CA ALA A 53 6.81 9.91 -26.79
C ALA A 53 6.88 9.37 -28.23
N SER A 54 7.87 9.81 -29.03
CA SER A 54 8.10 9.45 -30.42
C SER A 54 9.23 8.45 -30.62
N ALA A 55 9.92 8.01 -29.55
CA ALA A 55 10.85 6.89 -29.64
C ALA A 55 10.10 5.71 -30.26
N PRO A 56 10.62 5.07 -31.32
CA PRO A 56 9.98 3.91 -31.90
C PRO A 56 9.69 2.94 -30.77
N ARG A 57 8.44 2.47 -30.68
CA ARG A 57 8.04 1.33 -29.87
C ARG A 57 8.69 0.07 -30.45
N SER A 58 10.01 0.07 -30.54
CA SER A 58 10.80 -1.13 -30.78
C SER A 58 10.76 -1.88 -29.47
N MET A 59 9.67 -2.64 -29.28
CA MET A 59 9.84 -3.98 -28.75
C MET A 59 11.01 -4.53 -29.54
N LYS A 60 12.20 -4.63 -28.95
CA LYS A 60 13.20 -5.54 -29.48
C LYS A 60 12.39 -6.81 -29.67
N THR A 61 12.28 -7.32 -30.90
CA THR A 61 11.84 -8.69 -31.13
C THR A 61 12.90 -9.57 -30.46
N ARG A 62 12.86 -9.62 -29.12
CA ARG A 62 13.62 -10.52 -28.29
C ARG A 62 13.04 -11.86 -28.66
N LYS A 63 13.87 -12.69 -29.32
CA LYS A 63 13.51 -14.03 -29.78
C LYS A 63 12.63 -14.66 -28.72
N ALA A 64 11.43 -15.08 -29.11
CA ALA A 64 10.48 -15.78 -28.25
C ALA A 64 11.26 -16.79 -27.40
N TRP A 65 11.10 -16.72 -26.09
CA TRP A 65 11.65 -17.69 -25.16
C TRP A 65 11.24 -19.08 -25.62
N GLN A 66 12.17 -19.81 -26.24
CA GLN A 66 11.96 -21.21 -26.55
C GLN A 66 12.13 -21.99 -25.25
N PRO A 67 11.12 -22.74 -24.78
CA PRO A 67 11.28 -23.59 -23.63
C PRO A 67 12.44 -24.56 -23.91
N LYS A 68 13.44 -24.57 -23.03
CA LYS A 68 14.51 -25.58 -23.10
C LYS A 68 13.85 -26.96 -23.15
N PRO A 69 14.21 -27.85 -24.10
CA PRO A 69 13.66 -29.20 -24.13
C PRO A 69 13.92 -29.87 -22.78
N LYS A 70 12.90 -30.59 -22.29
CA LYS A 70 12.96 -31.37 -21.05
C LYS A 70 14.26 -32.20 -21.05
N PRO A 71 15.00 -32.28 -19.94
CA PRO A 71 16.18 -33.13 -19.88
C PRO A 71 15.75 -34.56 -20.17
N THR A 72 16.25 -35.12 -21.28
CA THR A 72 16.09 -36.53 -21.61
C THR A 72 16.67 -37.34 -20.46
N ILE A 73 15.87 -38.23 -19.87
CA ILE A 73 16.34 -39.20 -18.89
C ILE A 73 17.40 -40.05 -19.60
N ILE A 74 18.67 -39.82 -19.28
CA ILE A 74 19.78 -40.63 -19.74
C ILE A 74 19.65 -41.98 -19.02
N ARG A 75 19.14 -42.98 -19.73
CA ARG A 75 19.31 -44.38 -19.32
C ARG A 75 20.79 -44.71 -19.51
N ILE A 76 21.49 -44.89 -18.38
CA ILE A 76 22.87 -45.37 -18.35
C ILE A 76 22.84 -46.84 -18.77
N ASN A 77 23.24 -47.14 -20.00
CA ASN A 77 23.71 -48.47 -20.37
C ASN A 77 25.23 -48.40 -20.51
N LYS A 78 25.90 -49.29 -19.76
CA LYS A 78 27.31 -49.65 -19.88
C LYS A 78 27.60 -50.10 -21.32
N GLU A 79 28.59 -49.50 -21.98
CA GLU A 79 29.77 -50.19 -22.55
C GLU A 79 30.66 -49.24 -23.41
N GLU A 80 31.96 -49.33 -23.10
CA GLU A 80 33.18 -49.20 -23.91
C GLU A 80 33.57 -47.93 -24.73
N LYS A 81 34.69 -47.34 -24.25
CA LYS A 81 35.87 -46.74 -24.92
C LYS A 81 35.84 -46.45 -26.43
N THR A 82 36.25 -45.23 -26.81
CA THR A 82 37.58 -44.91 -27.41
C THR A 82 37.78 -43.41 -27.62
N ASP A 83 39.03 -42.97 -27.51
CA ASP A 83 39.57 -41.62 -27.66
C ASP A 83 39.33 -40.97 -29.03
N THR A 84 39.24 -39.64 -29.07
CA THR A 84 40.20 -38.74 -29.77
C THR A 84 39.74 -37.28 -29.72
N ALA A 85 40.68 -36.40 -29.38
CA ALA A 85 40.55 -34.95 -29.47
C ALA A 85 40.96 -34.48 -30.86
N GLU A 86 40.23 -33.53 -31.45
CA GLU A 86 40.80 -32.64 -32.45
C GLU A 86 40.03 -31.32 -32.52
N ALA A 87 40.80 -30.24 -32.44
CA ALA A 87 40.37 -28.87 -32.54
C ALA A 87 40.58 -28.39 -33.98
N SER A 88 39.59 -27.69 -34.54
CA SER A 88 39.80 -26.87 -35.73
C SER A 88 39.01 -25.57 -35.62
N LYS A 89 39.79 -24.49 -35.56
CA LYS A 89 39.41 -23.11 -35.83
C LYS A 89 38.82 -23.02 -37.23
N GLU A 90 37.78 -22.22 -37.42
CA GLU A 90 37.65 -21.44 -38.64
C GLU A 90 36.85 -20.16 -38.39
N SER A 91 37.42 -19.10 -38.94
CA SER A 91 37.09 -17.71 -38.79
C SER A 91 36.55 -17.21 -40.13
N GLU A 92 35.37 -16.62 -40.16
CA GLU A 92 34.96 -15.74 -41.26
C GLU A 92 34.18 -14.55 -40.72
N GLN A 93 34.77 -13.36 -40.87
CA GLN A 93 34.03 -12.10 -40.89
C GLN A 93 33.35 -11.94 -42.25
N PRO A 94 32.27 -11.14 -42.30
CA PRO A 94 32.25 -10.10 -43.32
C PRO A 94 32.08 -8.72 -42.69
N THR A 95 32.97 -7.85 -43.16
CA THR A 95 32.99 -6.40 -43.03
C THR A 95 31.74 -5.77 -43.65
N GLY A 96 31.18 -4.79 -42.95
CA GLY A 96 30.06 -3.99 -43.41
C GLY A 96 29.83 -2.82 -42.46
N THR A 97 30.69 -1.81 -42.55
CA THR A 97 30.52 -0.50 -41.91
C THR A 97 29.28 0.20 -42.47
N VAL A 98 28.29 0.47 -41.62
CA VAL A 98 27.35 1.58 -41.81
C VAL A 98 27.33 2.37 -40.51
N ASP A 99 27.95 3.55 -40.57
CA ASP A 99 27.91 4.57 -39.55
C ASP A 99 26.47 5.00 -39.29
N THR A 100 25.94 4.66 -38.12
CA THR A 100 24.88 5.42 -37.46
C THR A 100 25.22 5.51 -35.98
N GLU A 101 26.30 6.22 -35.66
CA GLU A 101 26.54 6.71 -34.31
C GLU A 101 25.44 7.74 -33.98
N SER A 102 24.39 7.27 -33.30
CA SER A 102 23.41 8.17 -32.70
C SER A 102 24.09 8.96 -31.56
N PRO A 103 23.88 10.29 -31.43
CA PRO A 103 24.50 11.13 -30.39
C PRO A 103 24.08 10.81 -28.94
N ILE A 104 23.37 9.70 -28.73
CA ILE A 104 22.78 9.28 -27.46
C ILE A 104 23.80 8.45 -26.64
N VAL A 105 24.78 7.80 -27.30
CA VAL A 105 25.63 6.80 -26.65
C VAL A 105 26.85 7.41 -25.93
N THR A 106 27.28 8.62 -26.28
CA THR A 106 28.49 9.26 -25.72
C THR A 106 28.26 10.10 -24.44
N ASN A 107 27.05 10.15 -23.88
CA ASN A 107 26.76 10.96 -22.69
C ASN A 107 26.63 10.18 -21.37
N MET A 108 26.89 8.86 -21.37
CA MET A 108 26.66 7.98 -20.21
C MET A 108 27.81 7.90 -19.18
N GLU A 109 28.90 8.67 -19.34
CA GLU A 109 30.05 8.68 -18.41
C GLU A 109 30.10 9.86 -17.43
N SER A 110 29.08 10.73 -17.35
CA SER A 110 29.08 11.82 -16.36
C SER A 110 27.75 11.94 -15.59
N SER A 111 27.39 10.90 -14.84
CA SER A 111 26.37 11.06 -13.78
C SER A 111 26.90 12.06 -12.75
N MET A 112 26.07 13.03 -12.34
CA MET A 112 26.39 13.87 -11.16
C MET A 112 26.75 12.94 -9.99
N PRO A 113 27.87 13.18 -9.28
CA PRO A 113 28.26 12.35 -8.16
C PRO A 113 27.17 12.37 -7.08
N GLU A 114 26.84 11.19 -6.54
CA GLU A 114 25.85 11.08 -5.47
C GLU A 114 26.29 11.88 -4.24
N TRP A 115 25.34 12.61 -3.65
CA TRP A 115 25.64 13.39 -2.45
C TRP A 115 25.86 12.45 -1.27
N THR A 116 26.93 12.71 -0.51
CA THR A 116 27.12 12.04 0.78
C THR A 116 25.97 12.39 1.72
N GLN A 117 25.71 11.52 2.71
CA GLN A 117 24.71 11.81 3.74
C GLN A 117 25.00 13.13 4.48
N VAL A 118 26.28 13.44 4.71
CA VAL A 118 26.70 14.71 5.31
C VAL A 118 26.36 15.89 4.41
N GLY A 119 26.59 15.78 3.09
CA GLY A 119 26.22 16.79 2.12
C GLY A 119 24.71 17.06 2.12
N ARG A 120 23.89 16.00 2.06
CA ARG A 120 22.43 16.08 2.13
C ARG A 120 21.95 16.80 3.40
N VAL A 121 22.50 16.43 4.57
CA VAL A 121 22.12 17.04 5.84
C VAL A 121 22.51 18.52 5.90
N ARG A 122 23.71 18.89 5.43
CA ARG A 122 24.15 20.31 5.43
C ARG A 122 23.25 21.18 4.55
N VAL A 123 22.96 20.74 3.33
CA VAL A 123 22.05 21.45 2.42
C VAL A 123 20.64 21.52 3.00
N GLY A 124 20.13 20.39 3.53
CA GLY A 124 18.84 20.33 4.20
C GLY A 124 18.76 21.28 5.38
N SER A 125 19.79 21.33 6.23
CA SER A 125 19.86 22.22 7.40
C SER A 125 19.78 23.68 7.00
N PHE A 126 20.59 24.10 6.02
CA PHE A 126 20.62 25.48 5.55
C PHE A 126 19.24 25.93 5.02
N LEU A 127 18.60 25.08 4.23
CA LEU A 127 17.29 25.40 3.64
C LEU A 127 16.16 25.38 4.68
N VAL A 128 16.18 24.41 5.60
CA VAL A 128 15.17 24.33 6.68
C VAL A 128 15.29 25.53 7.60
N ASP A 129 16.51 25.93 7.96
CA ASP A 129 16.76 27.14 8.76
C ASP A 129 16.21 28.40 8.06
N GLY A 130 16.45 28.54 6.75
CA GLY A 130 15.86 29.63 5.96
C GLY A 130 14.33 29.65 5.99
N VAL A 131 13.66 28.50 5.92
CA VAL A 131 12.19 28.42 6.04
C VAL A 131 11.74 28.78 7.46
N MET A 132 12.40 28.27 8.49
CA MET A 132 12.05 28.56 9.87
C MET A 132 12.17 30.05 10.22
N ASN A 133 13.17 30.73 9.67
CA ASN A 133 13.41 32.16 9.91
C ASN A 133 12.51 33.09 9.08
N SER A 134 11.73 32.56 8.13
CA SER A 134 10.89 33.36 7.22
C SER A 134 9.40 33.01 7.29
N ALA A 135 9.03 31.84 7.79
CA ALA A 135 7.65 31.38 7.81
C ALA A 135 6.94 31.78 9.12
N TYR A 136 6.04 32.75 9.04
CA TYR A 136 5.20 33.23 10.13
C TYR A 136 3.72 33.07 9.79
N ILE A 137 2.88 32.91 10.82
CA ILE A 137 1.43 32.82 10.70
C ILE A 137 0.77 33.71 11.76
N LYS A 138 -0.32 34.37 11.37
CA LYS A 138 -1.17 35.11 12.31
C LYS A 138 -2.02 34.14 13.10
N ARG A 139 -1.85 34.14 14.42
CA ARG A 139 -2.73 33.45 15.35
C ARG A 139 -3.63 34.48 16.01
N ASN A 140 -4.93 34.26 15.92
CA ASN A 140 -5.93 35.02 16.65
C ASN A 140 -6.29 34.25 17.92
N GLY A 141 -6.27 34.91 19.07
CA GLY A 141 -6.63 34.35 20.36
C GLY A 141 -7.52 35.31 21.15
N VAL A 142 -8.06 34.79 22.26
CA VAL A 142 -8.76 35.58 23.27
C VAL A 142 -7.91 35.48 24.54
N ASP A 143 -7.60 36.60 25.16
CA ASP A 143 -6.88 36.63 26.43
C ASP A 143 -7.79 36.23 27.61
N GLU A 144 -7.23 36.15 28.82
CA GLU A 144 -8.00 35.83 30.03
C GLU A 144 -9.05 36.89 30.39
N ASN A 145 -8.95 38.10 29.82
CA ASN A 145 -9.88 39.22 30.00
C ASN A 145 -10.97 39.30 28.92
N GLY A 146 -10.94 38.42 27.91
CA GLY A 146 -11.88 38.42 26.79
C GLY A 146 -11.49 39.32 25.62
N GLU A 147 -10.31 39.94 25.63
CA GLU A 147 -9.80 40.77 24.54
C GLU A 147 -9.21 39.92 23.41
N HIS A 148 -9.59 40.23 22.17
CA HIS A 148 -9.05 39.58 20.99
C HIS A 148 -7.67 40.13 20.65
N TYR A 149 -6.67 39.26 20.60
CA TYR A 149 -5.34 39.61 20.11
C TYR A 149 -4.99 38.82 18.85
N SER A 150 -4.18 39.44 17.99
CA SER A 150 -3.57 38.82 16.82
C SER A 150 -2.06 38.93 16.96
N GLU A 151 -1.37 37.80 16.97
CA GLU A 151 0.08 37.73 17.08
C GLU A 151 0.68 36.98 15.88
N ASP A 152 1.81 37.47 15.37
CA ASP A 152 2.61 36.74 14.38
C ASP A 152 3.48 35.70 15.10
N GLN A 153 3.22 34.43 14.85
CA GLN A 153 3.97 33.32 15.44
C GLN A 153 4.74 32.56 14.35
N PRO A 154 5.90 31.98 14.66
CA PRO A 154 6.61 31.13 13.71
C PRO A 154 5.74 29.92 13.32
N ALA A 155 5.69 29.62 12.01
CA ALA A 155 4.95 28.48 11.49
C ALA A 155 5.61 27.14 11.84
N PHE A 156 6.94 27.16 12.04
CA PHE A 156 7.74 26.00 12.42
C PHE A 156 8.66 26.36 13.60
N MET A 157 8.76 25.47 14.59
CA MET A 157 9.58 25.67 15.79
C MET A 157 10.49 24.47 16.03
N HIS A 158 11.77 24.70 16.33
CA HIS A 158 12.69 23.65 16.72
C HIS A 158 12.74 23.54 18.24
N SER A 159 12.49 22.35 18.76
CA SER A 159 12.52 22.06 20.19
C SER A 159 13.19 20.71 20.47
N TYR A 160 13.36 20.36 21.74
CA TYR A 160 13.86 19.05 22.13
C TYR A 160 12.81 18.30 22.96
N GLU A 161 12.64 17.01 22.65
CA GLU A 161 11.77 16.12 23.41
C GLU A 161 12.54 14.90 23.92
N TYR A 162 12.17 14.42 25.10
CA TYR A 162 12.70 13.17 25.65
C TYR A 162 11.83 12.00 25.22
N ILE A 163 12.34 11.17 24.30
CA ILE A 163 11.65 9.96 23.85
C ILE A 163 12.47 8.77 24.35
N ARG A 164 11.85 7.93 25.20
CA ARG A 164 12.50 6.75 25.83
C ARG A 164 13.83 7.11 26.51
N GLY A 165 13.84 8.21 27.26
CA GLY A 165 15.01 8.69 28.01
C GLY A 165 16.09 9.36 27.16
N LYS A 166 15.93 9.47 25.83
CA LYS A 166 16.90 10.14 24.94
C LYS A 166 16.37 11.50 24.50
N LYS A 167 17.19 12.54 24.65
CA LYS A 167 16.91 13.89 24.13
C LYS A 167 17.03 13.88 22.61
N LEU A 168 15.97 14.20 21.90
CA LEU A 168 15.90 14.25 20.45
C LEU A 168 15.45 15.64 19.98
N GLY A 169 16.10 16.17 18.95
CA GLY A 169 15.64 17.38 18.26
C GLY A 169 14.40 17.09 17.44
N VAL A 170 13.39 17.95 17.56
CA VAL A 170 12.13 17.86 16.83
C VAL A 170 11.77 19.22 16.26
N ILE A 171 11.20 19.23 15.06
CA ILE A 171 10.60 20.41 14.44
C ILE A 171 9.08 20.26 14.59
N LYS A 172 8.43 21.21 15.26
CA LYS A 172 6.98 21.28 15.45
C LYS A 172 6.36 22.26 14.48
N LEU A 173 5.17 21.93 13.99
CA LEU A 173 4.33 22.86 13.24
C LEU A 173 3.47 23.64 14.23
N ASN A 174 3.20 24.89 13.90
CA ASN A 174 2.19 25.67 14.61
C ASN A 174 0.81 24.99 14.45
N PRO A 175 -0.01 24.85 15.52
CA PRO A 175 -1.32 24.20 15.45
C PRO A 175 -2.22 24.75 14.35
N VAL A 176 -2.18 26.05 14.08
CA VAL A 176 -2.97 26.69 13.01
C VAL A 176 -2.60 26.14 11.63
N VAL A 177 -1.33 25.80 11.41
CA VAL A 177 -0.85 25.19 10.16
C VAL A 177 -1.35 23.74 10.05
N GLY A 178 -1.31 22.98 11.15
CA GLY A 178 -1.83 21.61 11.20
C GLY A 178 -3.33 21.54 10.92
N GLU A 179 -4.11 22.45 11.50
CA GLU A 179 -5.56 22.56 11.24
C GLU A 179 -5.87 22.90 9.79
N LYS A 180 -5.13 23.85 9.20
CA LYS A 180 -5.25 24.17 7.77
C LYS A 180 -4.92 22.99 6.88
N MET A 181 -3.87 22.23 7.17
CA MET A 181 -3.52 21.03 6.40
C MET A 181 -4.62 19.95 6.42
N ALA A 182 -5.43 19.87 7.48
CA ALA A 182 -6.56 18.93 7.54
C ALA A 182 -7.82 19.43 6.83
N ARG A 183 -7.98 20.74 6.63
CA ARG A 183 -9.19 21.35 6.06
C ARG A 183 -9.02 21.78 4.61
N ASP A 184 -7.88 22.38 4.29
CA ASP A 184 -7.63 23.02 3.01
C ASP A 184 -7.36 21.97 1.91
N SER A 185 -7.65 22.36 0.67
CA SER A 185 -7.40 21.53 -0.52
C SER A 185 -5.91 21.25 -0.70
N ILE A 186 -5.60 20.02 -1.14
CA ILE A 186 -4.22 19.59 -1.39
C ILE A 186 -3.63 20.29 -2.62
N ARG A 187 -4.49 20.73 -3.56
CA ARG A 187 -4.08 21.55 -4.70
C ARG A 187 -3.46 22.88 -4.26
N ASP A 188 -3.90 23.42 -3.12
CA ASP A 188 -3.41 24.68 -2.56
C ASP A 188 -2.27 24.48 -1.56
N THR A 189 -2.01 23.24 -1.10
CA THR A 189 -1.06 22.96 -0.01
C THR A 189 0.11 22.04 -0.39
N LEU A 190 -0.11 20.90 -1.08
CA LEU A 190 0.87 19.80 -1.19
C LEU A 190 0.72 18.93 -2.46
N HIS A 191 1.38 19.27 -3.57
CA HIS A 191 1.38 18.36 -4.74
C HIS A 191 2.15 17.05 -4.45
N PRO A 192 1.57 15.85 -4.64
CA PRO A 192 2.30 14.59 -4.45
C PRO A 192 3.46 14.43 -5.45
N ARG A 193 4.60 13.85 -5.03
CA ARG A 193 5.75 13.62 -5.92
C ARG A 193 5.51 12.52 -6.95
N HIS A 194 4.81 11.48 -6.54
CA HIS A 194 4.54 10.30 -7.35
C HIS A 194 3.03 10.15 -7.48
N LEU A 195 2.50 10.62 -8.60
CA LEU A 195 1.10 10.46 -8.99
C LEU A 195 0.95 9.32 -10.00
N PRO A 196 -0.27 8.80 -10.23
CA PRO A 196 -0.55 8.00 -11.41
C PRO A 196 -0.17 8.73 -12.71
N MET A 197 0.14 7.97 -13.75
CA MET A 197 0.55 8.49 -15.05
C MET A 197 -0.66 8.52 -15.99
N LEU A 198 -0.86 9.60 -16.75
CA LEU A 198 -1.90 9.70 -17.79
C LEU A 198 -1.55 8.92 -19.07
N VAL A 199 -0.36 8.35 -19.14
CA VAL A 199 0.15 7.56 -20.25
C VAL A 199 0.78 6.28 -19.69
N LYS A 200 0.91 5.27 -20.54
CA LYS A 200 1.58 4.02 -20.17
C LYS A 200 2.97 4.30 -19.55
N PRO A 201 3.33 3.59 -18.46
CA PRO A 201 4.66 3.70 -17.89
C PRO A 201 5.75 3.36 -18.91
N GLN A 202 6.94 3.90 -18.68
CA GLN A 202 8.13 3.45 -19.41
C GLN A 202 8.42 1.99 -19.03
N PRO A 203 8.61 1.09 -20.00
CA PRO A 203 9.02 -0.28 -19.73
C PRO A 203 10.32 -0.34 -18.94
N TRP A 204 10.47 -1.33 -18.07
CA TRP A 204 11.69 -1.58 -17.32
C TRP A 204 12.76 -2.17 -18.25
N GLU A 205 13.80 -1.38 -18.51
CA GLU A 205 14.95 -1.78 -19.33
C GLU A 205 16.23 -2.01 -18.52
N ASP A 206 16.32 -1.40 -17.34
CA ASP A 206 17.45 -1.52 -16.41
C ASP A 206 16.98 -1.27 -14.97
N PHE A 207 17.87 -1.49 -14.00
CA PHE A 207 17.55 -1.38 -12.57
C PHE A 207 17.03 0.00 -12.13
N ASP A 208 17.29 1.05 -12.91
CA ASP A 208 16.88 2.43 -12.66
C ASP A 208 16.27 3.14 -13.88
N LYS A 209 15.91 2.36 -14.91
CA LYS A 209 15.31 2.85 -16.16
C LYS A 209 13.98 2.13 -16.39
N GLY A 210 12.90 2.77 -15.95
CA GLY A 210 11.52 2.29 -16.08
C GLY A 210 10.56 3.04 -15.16
N GLY A 211 9.27 2.81 -15.33
CA GLY A 211 8.21 3.47 -14.58
C GLY A 211 7.90 4.88 -15.11
N TYR A 212 8.39 5.92 -14.43
CA TYR A 212 8.09 7.30 -14.82
C TYR A 212 8.97 7.81 -15.97
N LEU A 213 8.39 8.62 -16.87
CA LEU A 213 9.11 9.19 -18.03
C LEU A 213 10.24 10.16 -17.66
N LYS A 214 10.10 10.89 -16.54
CA LYS A 214 11.04 11.95 -16.11
C LYS A 214 11.67 11.68 -14.76
N LEU A 215 10.94 11.05 -13.85
CA LEU A 215 11.40 10.76 -12.51
C LEU A 215 12.16 9.43 -12.52
N ARG A 216 13.48 9.49 -12.32
CA ARG A 216 14.29 8.28 -12.19
C ARG A 216 13.76 7.44 -11.02
N SER A 217 13.44 6.19 -11.32
CA SER A 217 12.84 5.25 -10.37
C SER A 217 13.66 3.98 -10.38
N THR A 218 13.93 3.41 -9.21
CA THR A 218 14.62 2.12 -9.12
C THR A 218 13.60 0.98 -9.13
N VAL A 219 13.91 -0.09 -9.84
CA VAL A 219 13.06 -1.28 -9.94
C VAL A 219 12.88 -1.97 -8.59
N MET A 220 13.85 -1.81 -7.69
CA MET A 220 13.83 -2.36 -6.33
C MET A 220 13.97 -1.25 -5.29
N ARG A 221 13.17 -1.32 -4.23
CA ARG A 221 13.24 -0.46 -3.05
C ARG A 221 14.38 -0.93 -2.15
N ILE A 222 15.49 -0.22 -2.18
CA ILE A 222 16.69 -0.53 -1.39
C ILE A 222 16.70 0.35 -0.12
N LYS A 223 16.89 -0.28 1.05
CA LYS A 223 17.01 0.42 2.34
C LYS A 223 18.46 0.43 2.79
N ASP A 224 19.20 1.47 2.39
CA ASP A 224 20.57 1.77 2.84
C ASP A 224 21.54 0.55 2.76
N SER A 225 21.33 -0.35 1.77
CA SER A 225 22.20 -1.51 1.50
C SER A 225 22.89 -1.36 0.13
N PRO A 226 24.16 -0.94 0.11
CA PRO A 226 24.93 -0.85 -1.14
C PRO A 226 25.09 -2.21 -1.83
N GLU A 227 25.13 -3.29 -1.05
CA GLU A 227 25.25 -4.65 -1.54
C GLU A 227 24.04 -5.06 -2.38
N GLN A 228 22.82 -4.80 -1.88
CA GLN A 228 21.58 -5.06 -2.64
C GLN A 228 21.58 -4.34 -3.99
N LEU A 229 22.04 -3.08 -4.03
CA LEU A 229 22.15 -2.32 -5.27
C LEU A 229 23.19 -2.94 -6.21
N SER A 230 24.34 -3.35 -5.67
CA SER A 230 25.42 -3.97 -6.46
C SER A 230 24.94 -5.26 -7.13
N TYR A 231 24.34 -6.19 -6.38
CA TYR A 231 23.84 -7.44 -6.95
C TYR A 231 22.74 -7.22 -7.99
N LEU A 232 21.83 -6.27 -7.74
CA LEU A 232 20.79 -5.93 -8.70
C LEU A 232 21.38 -5.38 -10.00
N LYS A 233 22.38 -4.49 -9.92
CA LYS A 233 23.08 -3.96 -11.11
C LYS A 233 23.72 -5.08 -11.92
N HIS A 234 24.43 -6.00 -11.26
CA HIS A 234 25.06 -7.14 -11.94
C HIS A 234 24.01 -8.07 -12.58
N ALA A 235 22.92 -8.36 -11.87
CA ALA A 235 21.84 -9.21 -12.38
C ALA A 235 21.10 -8.56 -13.57
N SER A 236 20.90 -7.24 -13.52
CA SER A 236 20.33 -6.45 -14.63
C SER A 236 21.24 -6.47 -15.85
N ALA A 237 22.53 -6.16 -15.68
CA ALA A 237 23.51 -6.16 -16.76
C ALA A 237 23.66 -7.54 -17.41
N ALA A 238 23.50 -8.62 -16.65
CA ALA A 238 23.52 -10.00 -17.15
C ALA A 238 22.19 -10.46 -17.78
N GLY A 239 21.13 -9.65 -17.72
CA GLY A 239 19.79 -10.00 -18.24
C GLY A 239 19.03 -11.05 -17.42
N HIS A 240 19.49 -11.39 -16.22
CA HIS A 240 18.88 -12.43 -15.39
C HIS A 240 17.50 -12.06 -14.84
N VAL A 241 17.17 -10.78 -14.85
CA VAL A 241 15.92 -10.21 -14.32
C VAL A 241 14.97 -9.70 -15.40
N ASP A 242 15.25 -9.97 -16.69
CA ASP A 242 14.40 -9.54 -17.81
C ASP A 242 12.94 -9.99 -17.65
N PHE A 243 12.70 -11.24 -17.22
CA PHE A 243 11.34 -11.75 -16.96
C PHE A 243 10.62 -10.99 -15.85
N VAL A 244 11.37 -10.52 -14.85
CA VAL A 244 10.81 -9.71 -13.75
C VAL A 244 10.38 -8.35 -14.27
N TYR A 245 11.14 -7.76 -15.19
CA TYR A 245 10.81 -6.50 -15.85
C TYR A 245 9.53 -6.63 -16.67
N GLU A 246 9.41 -7.69 -17.47
CA GLU A 246 8.18 -7.98 -18.24
C GLU A 246 6.94 -8.12 -17.34
N CYS A 247 7.08 -8.77 -16.19
CA CYS A 247 5.99 -8.87 -15.20
C CYS A 247 5.59 -7.50 -14.63
N LEU A 248 6.56 -6.64 -14.31
CA LEU A 248 6.30 -5.30 -13.81
C LEU A 248 5.66 -4.40 -14.88
N ASP A 249 6.06 -4.54 -16.13
CA ASP A 249 5.50 -3.81 -17.25
C ASP A 249 4.04 -4.21 -17.47
N ALA A 250 3.73 -5.51 -17.44
CA ALA A 250 2.36 -5.99 -17.53
C ALA A 250 1.45 -5.44 -16.40
N LEU A 251 1.99 -5.37 -15.17
CA LEU A 251 1.27 -4.77 -14.05
C LEU A 251 1.07 -3.25 -14.22
N GLY A 252 2.09 -2.54 -14.69
CA GLY A 252 2.07 -1.09 -14.85
C GLY A 252 1.26 -0.62 -16.06
N GLU A 253 1.16 -1.43 -17.12
CA GLU A 253 0.40 -1.14 -18.32
C GLU A 253 -1.11 -1.33 -18.16
N THR A 254 -1.58 -1.86 -17.03
CA THR A 254 -3.02 -2.03 -16.78
C THR A 254 -3.67 -0.66 -16.55
N PRO A 255 -4.62 -0.22 -17.39
CA PRO A 255 -5.25 1.09 -17.25
C PRO A 255 -6.35 1.07 -16.19
N TRP A 256 -6.39 2.12 -15.39
CA TRP A 256 -7.35 2.35 -14.32
C TRP A 256 -8.13 3.63 -14.56
N ARG A 257 -9.28 3.73 -13.91
CA ARG A 257 -10.09 4.95 -13.84
C ARG A 257 -10.75 5.07 -12.47
N ILE A 258 -11.22 6.27 -12.15
CA ILE A 258 -11.96 6.51 -10.91
C ILE A 258 -13.40 6.00 -11.03
N ASN A 259 -13.91 5.45 -9.92
CA ASN A 259 -15.31 5.12 -9.75
C ASN A 259 -16.10 6.36 -9.31
N ASP A 260 -16.63 7.11 -10.27
CA ASP A 260 -17.34 8.37 -10.01
C ASP A 260 -18.53 8.19 -9.05
N LYS A 261 -19.24 7.04 -9.15
CA LYS A 261 -20.39 6.75 -8.29
C LYS A 261 -19.97 6.64 -6.83
N ILE A 262 -18.88 5.93 -6.56
CA ILE A 262 -18.33 5.79 -5.20
C ILE A 262 -17.70 7.09 -4.73
N LEU A 263 -16.94 7.78 -5.58
CA LEU A 263 -16.36 9.07 -5.24
C LEU A 263 -17.44 10.05 -4.77
N ASN A 264 -18.56 10.15 -5.49
CA ASN A 264 -19.66 11.05 -5.10
C ASN A 264 -20.26 10.73 -3.73
N VAL A 265 -20.44 9.45 -3.39
CA VAL A 265 -20.93 9.05 -2.06
C VAL A 265 -19.89 9.38 -0.98
N VAL A 266 -18.62 9.08 -1.24
CA VAL A 266 -17.52 9.37 -0.33
C VAL A 266 -17.41 10.88 -0.08
N LEU A 267 -17.55 11.71 -1.11
CA LEU A 267 -17.50 13.17 -0.96
C LEU A 267 -18.65 13.73 -0.13
N GLN A 268 -19.86 13.16 -0.25
CA GLN A 268 -20.98 13.55 0.62
C GLN A 268 -20.65 13.24 2.09
N VAL A 269 -20.22 12.02 2.38
CA VAL A 269 -19.81 11.58 3.73
C VAL A 269 -18.67 12.44 4.28
N TRP A 270 -17.66 12.73 3.45
CA TRP A 270 -16.52 13.56 3.82
C TRP A 270 -16.93 14.98 4.24
N ASN A 271 -17.85 15.58 3.48
CA ASN A 271 -18.35 16.93 3.71
C ASN A 271 -19.32 17.01 4.90
N GLU A 272 -20.05 15.93 5.21
CA GLU A 272 -20.85 15.84 6.45
C GLU A 272 -19.98 15.88 7.71
N GLY A 273 -18.70 15.51 7.60
CA GLY A 273 -17.72 15.55 8.68
C GLY A 273 -17.88 14.46 9.74
N LYS A 274 -18.84 13.55 9.57
CA LYS A 274 -19.08 12.39 10.45
C LYS A 274 -18.22 11.20 10.04
N GLY A 275 -17.94 10.32 10.99
CA GLY A 275 -17.22 9.07 10.72
C GLY A 275 -18.15 8.02 10.12
N LEU A 276 -17.72 7.37 9.04
CA LEU A 276 -18.49 6.30 8.37
C LEU A 276 -17.56 5.39 7.55
N ALA A 277 -17.74 4.06 7.66
CA ALA A 277 -17.05 3.07 6.82
C ALA A 277 -15.52 3.30 6.72
N GLY A 278 -14.86 3.54 7.86
CA GLY A 278 -13.41 3.80 7.91
C GLY A 278 -12.99 5.23 7.56
N ILE A 279 -13.90 6.10 7.12
CA ILE A 279 -13.63 7.54 7.01
C ILE A 279 -13.64 8.15 8.41
N PRO A 280 -12.56 8.82 8.85
CA PRO A 280 -12.46 9.41 10.18
C PRO A 280 -13.29 10.71 10.29
N PRO A 281 -13.97 10.96 11.42
CA PRO A 281 -14.70 12.21 11.65
C PRO A 281 -13.77 13.44 11.72
N VAL A 282 -14.33 14.63 11.51
CA VAL A 282 -13.62 15.92 11.69
C VAL A 282 -13.15 16.08 13.13
N GLN A 283 -14.04 15.80 14.07
CA GLN A 283 -13.78 15.88 15.50
C GLN A 283 -14.06 14.51 16.12
N LEU A 284 -13.11 14.06 16.94
CA LEU A 284 -13.32 12.92 17.81
C LEU A 284 -13.94 13.41 19.12
N ASP A 285 -15.22 13.12 19.28
CA ASP A 285 -15.96 13.41 20.51
C ASP A 285 -15.64 12.34 21.55
N ILE A 286 -14.50 12.51 22.23
CA ILE A 286 -14.07 11.66 23.34
C ILE A 286 -14.12 12.50 24.62
N GLU A 287 -14.89 12.03 25.61
CA GLU A 287 -14.97 12.67 26.92
C GLU A 287 -13.62 12.61 27.63
N GLU A 288 -13.08 13.77 27.98
CA GLU A 288 -11.81 13.85 28.70
C GLU A 288 -12.04 13.48 30.16
N PRO A 289 -11.18 12.63 30.77
CA PRO A 289 -11.35 12.25 32.16
C PRO A 289 -11.27 13.50 33.05
N PRO A 290 -12.07 13.60 34.13
CA PRO A 290 -11.96 14.72 35.04
C PRO A 290 -10.57 14.75 35.67
N GLN A 291 -10.00 15.96 35.77
CA GLN A 291 -8.71 16.14 36.42
C GLN A 291 -8.86 15.74 37.91
N PRO A 292 -8.01 14.84 38.44
CA PRO A 292 -8.09 14.45 39.83
C PRO A 292 -7.77 15.65 40.73
N THR A 293 -8.63 15.89 41.73
CA THR A 293 -8.46 16.93 42.75
C THR A 293 -7.51 16.50 43.87
N ASP A 294 -7.39 15.19 44.11
CA ASP A 294 -6.50 14.61 45.12
C ASP A 294 -5.04 14.55 44.64
N GLU A 295 -4.11 14.72 45.58
CA GLU A 295 -2.66 14.54 45.35
C GLU A 295 -2.24 13.07 45.23
N ASP A 296 -3.16 12.10 45.20
CA ASP A 296 -2.83 10.68 45.07
C ASP A 296 -2.01 10.41 43.78
N PRO A 297 -0.75 9.95 43.91
CA PRO A 297 0.09 9.65 42.77
C PRO A 297 -0.51 8.61 41.81
N ARG A 298 -1.34 7.67 42.30
CA ARG A 298 -1.97 6.64 41.46
C ARG A 298 -3.13 7.19 40.64
N ALA A 299 -4.00 8.01 41.24
CA ALA A 299 -5.05 8.72 40.53
C ALA A 299 -4.48 9.63 39.44
N ARG A 300 -3.42 10.39 39.76
CA ARG A 300 -2.71 11.25 38.79
C ARG A 300 -2.07 10.44 37.66
N ALA A 301 -1.41 9.33 37.97
CA ALA A 301 -0.82 8.45 36.96
C ALA A 301 -1.88 7.86 36.02
N THR A 302 -3.03 7.44 36.56
CA THR A 302 -4.17 6.91 35.79
C THR A 302 -4.77 7.96 34.87
N TYR A 303 -4.98 9.18 35.38
CA TYR A 303 -5.43 10.32 34.60
C TYR A 303 -4.46 10.63 33.44
N LEU A 304 -3.15 10.73 33.73
CA LEU A 304 -2.14 11.00 32.71
C LEU A 304 -2.07 9.89 31.65
N PHE A 305 -2.23 8.63 32.06
CA PHE A 305 -2.27 7.50 31.13
C PHE A 305 -3.49 7.58 30.20
N LYS A 306 -4.69 7.80 30.75
CA LYS A 306 -5.93 7.96 29.98
C LYS A 306 -5.85 9.17 29.03
N MET A 307 -5.42 10.32 29.54
CA MET A 307 -5.25 11.53 28.74
C MET A 307 -4.25 11.31 27.60
N LYS A 308 -3.14 10.62 27.86
CA LYS A 308 -2.15 10.25 26.82
C LYS A 308 -2.75 9.34 25.75
N SER A 309 -3.63 8.40 26.12
CA SER A 309 -4.36 7.56 25.18
C SER A 309 -5.29 8.39 24.30
N ILE A 310 -6.12 9.24 24.90
CA ILE A 310 -7.07 10.11 24.17
C ILE A 310 -6.32 11.02 23.19
N LEU A 311 -5.21 11.62 23.61
CA LEU A 311 -4.36 12.42 22.74
C LEU A 311 -3.71 11.57 21.64
N ALA A 312 -3.42 10.30 21.87
CA ALA A 312 -2.97 9.39 20.81
C ALA A 312 -4.09 9.11 19.79
N ASP A 313 -5.32 8.89 20.25
CA ASP A 313 -6.46 8.63 19.38
C ASP A 313 -6.82 9.86 18.53
N LYS A 314 -6.85 11.06 19.13
CA LYS A 314 -7.00 12.35 18.42
C LYS A 314 -5.94 12.51 17.30
N ARG A 315 -4.69 12.14 17.58
CA ARG A 315 -3.58 12.18 16.60
C ARG A 315 -3.74 11.16 15.48
N ASN A 316 -4.07 9.93 15.83
CA ASN A 316 -4.30 8.87 14.84
C ASN A 316 -5.42 9.26 13.89
N ASN A 317 -6.53 9.79 14.42
CA ASN A 317 -7.64 10.30 13.60
C ASN A 317 -7.24 11.43 12.66
N HIS A 318 -6.46 12.40 13.14
CA HIS A 318 -5.95 13.46 12.28
C HIS A 318 -5.06 12.90 11.15
N GLY A 319 -4.15 11.96 11.47
CA GLY A 319 -3.31 11.28 10.49
C GLY A 319 -4.11 10.52 9.43
N GLU A 320 -5.09 9.73 9.86
CA GLU A 320 -6.01 9.02 8.95
C GLU A 320 -6.84 9.98 8.12
N ARG A 321 -7.29 11.10 8.69
CA ARG A 321 -8.08 12.12 7.97
C ARG A 321 -7.24 12.76 6.87
N CYS A 322 -6.00 13.14 7.16
CA CYS A 322 -5.05 13.61 6.15
C CYS A 322 -4.81 12.56 5.05
N ASN A 323 -4.64 11.28 5.41
CA ASN A 323 -4.46 10.19 4.45
C ASN A 323 -5.67 10.03 3.52
N VAL A 324 -6.89 10.07 4.05
CA VAL A 324 -8.13 10.05 3.26
C VAL A 324 -8.20 11.28 2.35
N ASN A 325 -7.89 12.47 2.86
CA ASN A 325 -7.87 13.69 2.06
C ASN A 325 -6.93 13.55 0.84
N TYR A 326 -5.72 13.01 1.03
CA TYR A 326 -4.79 12.72 -0.08
C TYR A 326 -5.40 11.79 -1.14
N LYS A 327 -6.10 10.74 -0.72
CA LYS A 327 -6.75 9.82 -1.66
C LYS A 327 -7.85 10.51 -2.45
N LEU A 328 -8.69 11.33 -1.79
CA LEU A 328 -9.80 12.03 -2.43
C LEU A 328 -9.32 13.10 -3.41
N GLU A 329 -8.27 13.83 -3.08
CA GLU A 329 -7.75 14.87 -3.96
C GLU A 329 -7.06 14.26 -5.18
N VAL A 330 -6.34 13.14 -5.02
CA VAL A 330 -5.85 12.37 -6.18
C VAL A 330 -7.04 11.82 -6.99
N ALA A 331 -8.06 11.23 -6.36
CA ALA A 331 -9.22 10.74 -7.10
C ALA A 331 -9.95 11.85 -7.87
N ARG A 332 -10.14 13.03 -7.27
CA ARG A 332 -10.74 14.21 -7.93
C ARG A 332 -9.92 14.69 -9.12
N ALA A 333 -8.58 14.68 -9.00
CA ALA A 333 -7.70 15.13 -10.06
C ALA A 333 -7.74 14.22 -11.30
N PHE A 334 -8.05 12.93 -11.13
CA PHE A 334 -8.06 11.92 -12.21
C PHE A 334 -9.47 11.42 -12.55
N VAL A 335 -10.53 12.10 -12.10
CA VAL A 335 -11.93 11.62 -12.22
C VAL A 335 -12.34 11.36 -13.68
N ASN A 336 -11.87 12.20 -14.60
CA ASN A 336 -12.21 12.11 -16.03
C ASN A 336 -11.13 11.42 -16.87
N ASP A 337 -10.05 10.95 -16.24
CA ASP A 337 -8.87 10.47 -16.94
C ASP A 337 -8.73 8.94 -16.82
N GLU A 338 -8.20 8.33 -17.87
CA GLU A 338 -7.56 7.03 -17.77
C GLU A 338 -6.13 7.23 -17.26
N PHE A 339 -5.70 6.38 -16.33
CA PHE A 339 -4.36 6.46 -15.78
C PHE A 339 -3.76 5.10 -15.48
N TYR A 340 -2.44 5.11 -15.32
CA TYR A 340 -1.59 3.96 -15.13
C TYR A 340 -0.78 4.12 -13.84
N MET A 341 -0.48 3.02 -13.18
CA MET A 341 0.31 3.02 -11.96
C MET A 341 1.59 2.24 -12.20
N PRO A 342 2.76 2.88 -12.34
CA PRO A 342 4.01 2.13 -12.46
C PRO A 342 4.27 1.32 -11.18
N HIS A 343 4.88 0.14 -11.31
CA HIS A 343 5.23 -0.73 -10.18
C HIS A 343 6.75 -0.83 -9.99
N ASN A 344 7.15 -1.07 -8.75
CA ASN A 344 8.50 -1.50 -8.36
C ASN A 344 8.41 -2.64 -7.35
N LEU A 345 9.57 -3.14 -6.91
CA LEU A 345 9.69 -4.30 -6.03
C LEU A 345 10.22 -3.93 -4.65
N ASP A 346 9.89 -4.71 -3.64
CA ASP A 346 10.75 -4.80 -2.45
C ASP A 346 11.94 -5.74 -2.69
N PHE A 347 12.86 -5.83 -1.71
CA PHE A 347 14.04 -6.70 -1.77
C PHE A 347 13.71 -8.20 -1.87
N ARG A 348 12.43 -8.60 -1.70
CA ARG A 348 11.95 -9.98 -1.81
C ARG A 348 11.26 -10.24 -3.15
N GLY A 349 11.13 -9.24 -4.01
CA GLY A 349 10.48 -9.35 -5.31
C GLY A 349 8.96 -9.17 -5.28
N ARG A 350 8.36 -8.66 -4.20
CA ARG A 350 6.92 -8.32 -4.21
C ARG A 350 6.70 -7.02 -4.94
N ALA A 351 5.73 -6.98 -5.84
CA ALA A 351 5.38 -5.79 -6.61
C ALA A 351 4.50 -4.82 -5.81
N TYR A 352 4.81 -3.53 -5.94
CA TYR A 352 4.07 -2.43 -5.33
C TYR A 352 3.96 -1.28 -6.33
N PRO A 353 2.79 -0.64 -6.45
CA PRO A 353 2.67 0.64 -7.12
C PRO A 353 3.63 1.68 -6.52
N ILE A 354 4.26 2.47 -7.39
CA ILE A 354 5.12 3.59 -7.00
C ILE A 354 4.28 4.76 -6.44
N PRO A 355 3.11 5.14 -7.02
CA PRO A 355 2.23 6.13 -6.40
C PRO A 355 1.77 5.68 -5.00
N PRO A 356 2.07 6.42 -3.92
CA PRO A 356 1.90 5.92 -2.56
C PRO A 356 0.49 6.14 -1.97
N HIS A 357 -0.27 7.12 -2.48
CA HIS A 357 -1.51 7.57 -1.84
C HIS A 357 -2.75 6.83 -2.34
N LEU A 358 -3.07 6.94 -3.64
CA LEU A 358 -4.17 6.23 -4.27
C LEU A 358 -3.62 5.15 -5.21
N ASN A 359 -3.80 3.89 -4.84
CA ASN A 359 -3.41 2.74 -5.65
C ASN A 359 -4.26 1.50 -5.30
N HIS A 360 -4.29 0.50 -6.20
CA HIS A 360 -5.15 -0.68 -6.09
C HIS A 360 -4.76 -1.66 -4.97
N ILE A 361 -3.57 -1.55 -4.38
CA ILE A 361 -3.18 -2.37 -3.22
C ILE A 361 -3.53 -1.71 -1.88
N GLY A 362 -4.09 -0.50 -1.91
CA GLY A 362 -4.50 0.27 -0.74
C GLY A 362 -5.62 -0.39 0.08
N ASP A 363 -6.17 0.38 1.00
CA ASP A 363 -7.30 -0.01 1.83
C ASP A 363 -8.61 -0.11 1.05
N ASP A 364 -9.68 -0.52 1.72
CA ASP A 364 -11.01 -0.69 1.13
C ASP A 364 -11.47 0.55 0.34
N LEU A 365 -11.26 1.75 0.89
CA LEU A 365 -11.59 3.00 0.19
C LEU A 365 -10.82 3.14 -1.13
N CYS A 366 -9.51 2.90 -1.14
CA CYS A 366 -8.72 2.94 -2.38
C CYS A 366 -9.26 1.95 -3.42
N ARG A 367 -9.59 0.72 -3.01
CA ARG A 367 -10.09 -0.32 -3.92
C ARG A 367 -11.51 -0.01 -4.43
N GLY A 368 -12.40 0.51 -3.58
CA GLY A 368 -13.74 0.93 -3.98
C GLY A 368 -13.74 2.10 -4.97
N LEU A 369 -12.74 2.99 -4.89
CA LEU A 369 -12.56 4.14 -5.79
C LEU A 369 -11.99 3.79 -7.16
N LEU A 370 -11.46 2.57 -7.37
CA LEU A 370 -10.71 2.20 -8.57
C LEU A 370 -11.46 1.16 -9.39
N LEU A 371 -11.57 1.42 -10.69
CA LEU A 371 -12.07 0.48 -11.69
C LEU A 371 -11.01 0.25 -12.76
N PHE A 372 -11.09 -0.88 -13.46
CA PHE A 372 -10.37 -0.99 -14.72
C PHE A 372 -10.90 0.06 -15.70
N SER A 373 -10.03 0.59 -16.56
CA SER A 373 -10.49 1.52 -17.60
C SER A 373 -11.25 0.77 -18.71
N GLU A 374 -10.69 -0.35 -19.15
CA GLU A 374 -11.30 -1.21 -20.16
C GLU A 374 -12.49 -1.98 -19.60
N ARG A 375 -13.62 -1.91 -20.30
CA ARG A 375 -14.81 -2.72 -20.00
C ARG A 375 -14.83 -4.00 -20.82
N ARG A 376 -15.30 -5.09 -20.23
CA ARG A 376 -15.52 -6.38 -20.90
C ARG A 376 -16.92 -6.89 -20.58
N SER A 377 -17.58 -7.49 -21.56
CA SER A 377 -18.88 -8.15 -21.31
C SER A 377 -18.71 -9.27 -20.29
N LEU A 378 -19.59 -9.30 -19.29
CA LEU A 378 -19.50 -10.26 -18.19
C LEU A 378 -19.54 -11.73 -18.67
N GLY A 379 -20.43 -12.03 -19.62
CA GLY A 379 -20.92 -13.39 -19.87
C GLY A 379 -21.62 -13.98 -18.64
N GLU A 380 -22.20 -15.16 -18.80
CA GLU A 380 -22.83 -15.90 -17.69
C GLU A 380 -21.84 -16.15 -16.54
N ARG A 381 -20.60 -16.51 -16.90
CA ARG A 381 -19.54 -16.78 -15.93
C ARG A 381 -19.11 -15.53 -15.17
N GLY A 382 -18.98 -14.38 -15.84
CA GLY A 382 -18.61 -13.13 -15.18
C GLY A 382 -19.72 -12.63 -14.27
N LEU A 383 -20.99 -12.77 -14.66
CA LEU A 383 -22.12 -12.44 -13.80
C LEU A 383 -22.13 -13.30 -12.53
N ARG A 384 -21.87 -14.61 -12.65
CA ARG A 384 -21.70 -15.49 -11.49
C ARG A 384 -20.54 -15.04 -10.59
N TRP A 385 -19.40 -14.68 -11.16
CA TRP A 385 -18.24 -14.21 -10.40
C TRP A 385 -18.46 -12.85 -9.75
N LEU A 386 -19.26 -11.98 -10.34
CA LEU A 386 -19.66 -10.70 -9.75
C LEU A 386 -20.48 -10.92 -8.47
N LYS A 387 -21.41 -11.89 -8.49
CA LYS A 387 -22.17 -12.30 -7.29
C LYS A 387 -21.25 -12.92 -6.23
N ILE A 388 -20.32 -13.80 -6.63
CA ILE A 388 -19.34 -14.37 -5.70
C ILE A 388 -18.45 -13.28 -5.10
N HIS A 389 -18.03 -12.31 -5.89
CA HIS A 389 -17.23 -11.18 -5.43
C HIS A 389 -17.99 -10.38 -4.36
N LEU A 390 -19.26 -10.07 -4.60
CA LEU A 390 -20.12 -9.39 -3.62
C LEU A 390 -20.19 -10.15 -2.28
N ALA A 391 -20.42 -11.47 -2.34
CA ALA A 391 -20.43 -12.30 -1.14
C ALA A 391 -19.08 -12.30 -0.40
N ASN A 392 -17.96 -12.27 -1.13
CA ASN A 392 -16.62 -12.23 -0.54
C ASN A 392 -16.38 -10.92 0.21
N VAL A 393 -16.64 -9.77 -0.42
CA VAL A 393 -16.42 -8.45 0.19
C VAL A 393 -17.42 -8.18 1.33
N PHE A 394 -18.57 -8.87 1.33
CA PHE A 394 -19.50 -8.85 2.45
C PHE A 394 -19.00 -9.65 3.67
N GLY A 395 -18.04 -10.56 3.50
CA GLY A 395 -17.51 -11.43 4.55
C GLY A 395 -18.07 -12.87 4.53
N TYR A 396 -18.87 -13.24 3.53
CA TYR A 396 -19.41 -14.60 3.35
C TYR A 396 -18.49 -15.50 2.51
N ASP A 397 -17.19 -15.51 2.85
CA ASP A 397 -16.12 -16.12 2.05
C ASP A 397 -15.76 -17.57 2.44
N LYS A 398 -16.48 -18.17 3.40
CA LYS A 398 -16.29 -19.56 3.88
C LYS A 398 -17.28 -20.56 3.33
N ALA A 399 -18.31 -20.08 2.63
CA ALA A 399 -19.26 -20.94 1.94
C ALA A 399 -18.71 -21.39 0.57
N SER A 400 -19.30 -22.43 -0.01
CA SER A 400 -19.06 -22.81 -1.40
C SER A 400 -19.47 -21.68 -2.36
N PHE A 401 -18.99 -21.73 -3.61
CA PHE A 401 -19.34 -20.69 -4.58
C PHE A 401 -20.83 -20.64 -4.89
N ASP A 402 -21.55 -21.76 -4.87
CA ASP A 402 -23.00 -21.78 -5.12
C ASP A 402 -23.81 -21.21 -3.95
N GLU A 403 -23.36 -21.47 -2.71
CA GLU A 403 -23.93 -20.84 -1.52
C GLU A 403 -23.71 -19.33 -1.52
N ARG A 404 -22.54 -18.85 -1.98
CA ARG A 404 -22.25 -17.42 -2.15
C ARG A 404 -23.15 -16.76 -3.18
N VAL A 405 -23.41 -17.42 -4.31
CA VAL A 405 -24.38 -16.93 -5.30
C VAL A 405 -25.78 -16.87 -4.67
N SER A 406 -26.20 -17.94 -3.99
CA SER A 406 -27.51 -18.02 -3.34
C SER A 406 -27.69 -16.96 -2.25
N PHE A 407 -26.63 -16.61 -1.52
CA PHE A 407 -26.62 -15.49 -0.57
C PHE A 407 -26.96 -14.17 -1.27
N VAL A 408 -26.32 -13.88 -2.40
CA VAL A 408 -26.59 -12.67 -3.18
C VAL A 408 -28.02 -12.64 -3.74
N GLU A 409 -28.53 -13.76 -4.26
CA GLU A 409 -29.91 -13.85 -4.76
C GLU A 409 -30.95 -13.53 -3.68
N LYS A 410 -30.70 -13.95 -2.43
CA LYS A 410 -31.59 -13.67 -1.29
C LYS A 410 -31.59 -12.21 -0.86
N HIS A 411 -30.53 -11.47 -1.17
CA HIS A 411 -30.33 -10.08 -0.76
C HIS A 411 -30.46 -9.09 -1.93
N LEU A 412 -31.06 -9.48 -3.06
CA LEU A 412 -31.19 -8.60 -4.23
C LEU A 412 -31.89 -7.26 -3.93
N GLU A 413 -32.89 -7.26 -3.06
CA GLU A 413 -33.58 -6.03 -2.65
C GLU A 413 -32.66 -5.10 -1.84
N ASP A 414 -31.92 -5.65 -0.86
CA ASP A 414 -30.95 -4.91 -0.06
C ASP A 414 -29.81 -4.32 -0.93
N ILE A 415 -29.38 -5.08 -1.94
CA ILE A 415 -28.36 -4.69 -2.92
C ILE A 415 -28.87 -3.52 -3.76
N ARG A 416 -30.09 -3.63 -4.27
CA ARG A 416 -30.71 -2.58 -5.07
C ARG A 416 -30.93 -1.30 -4.27
N ASP A 417 -31.41 -1.41 -3.03
CA ASP A 417 -31.58 -0.26 -2.14
C ASP A 417 -30.24 0.41 -1.82
N SER A 418 -29.20 -0.38 -1.53
CA SER A 418 -27.85 0.13 -1.30
C SER A 418 -27.27 0.84 -2.53
N ALA A 419 -27.53 0.33 -3.73
CA ALA A 419 -27.07 0.92 -4.99
C ALA A 419 -27.80 2.23 -5.34
N GLU A 420 -29.12 2.28 -5.15
CA GLU A 420 -29.96 3.43 -5.52
C GLU A 420 -29.98 4.52 -4.45
N LYS A 421 -29.91 4.15 -3.17
CA LYS A 421 -29.98 5.06 -2.01
C LYS A 421 -28.85 4.78 -1.00
N PRO A 422 -27.57 4.96 -1.38
CA PRO A 422 -26.42 4.56 -0.58
C PRO A 422 -26.38 5.16 0.83
N LEU A 423 -26.82 6.42 0.99
CA LEU A 423 -26.83 7.13 2.27
C LEU A 423 -28.23 7.27 2.89
N ASN A 424 -29.31 7.19 2.12
CA ASN A 424 -30.67 7.44 2.63
C ASN A 424 -31.54 6.18 2.72
N GLY A 425 -31.04 5.02 2.27
CA GLY A 425 -31.71 3.73 2.36
C GLY A 425 -31.36 2.96 3.64
N GLY A 426 -31.49 1.63 3.59
CA GLY A 426 -31.17 0.70 4.67
C GLY A 426 -29.67 0.52 4.93
N ARG A 427 -28.81 1.05 4.06
CA ARG A 427 -27.33 1.05 4.17
C ARG A 427 -26.76 -0.35 4.47
N TRP A 428 -27.32 -1.40 3.86
CA TRP A 428 -26.93 -2.79 4.09
C TRP A 428 -25.44 -3.03 3.85
N TRP A 429 -24.86 -2.35 2.85
CA TRP A 429 -23.44 -2.37 2.52
C TRP A 429 -22.50 -2.01 3.69
N LEU A 430 -22.96 -1.25 4.70
CA LEU A 430 -22.14 -0.92 5.89
C LEU A 430 -21.88 -2.12 6.81
N LYS A 431 -22.66 -3.20 6.66
CA LYS A 431 -22.49 -4.43 7.44
C LYS A 431 -21.41 -5.35 6.87
N ALA A 432 -20.88 -5.04 5.69
CA ALA A 432 -19.82 -5.80 5.02
C ALA A 432 -18.47 -5.64 5.72
N ASP A 433 -17.61 -6.65 5.57
CA ASP A 433 -16.20 -6.57 5.99
C ASP A 433 -15.43 -5.48 5.21
N ASP A 434 -15.74 -5.30 3.93
CA ASP A 434 -15.18 -4.29 3.02
C ASP A 434 -16.30 -3.39 2.44
N PRO A 435 -16.78 -2.37 3.18
CA PRO A 435 -17.98 -1.60 2.83
C PRO A 435 -17.91 -0.89 1.47
N TRP A 436 -16.81 -0.21 1.13
CA TRP A 436 -16.71 0.57 -0.10
C TRP A 436 -16.66 -0.33 -1.34
N GLN A 437 -15.92 -1.44 -1.27
CA GLN A 437 -15.94 -2.46 -2.32
C GLN A 437 -17.32 -3.13 -2.43
N CYS A 438 -18.00 -3.39 -1.29
CA CYS A 438 -19.36 -3.93 -1.29
C CYS A 438 -20.34 -2.97 -1.98
N LEU A 439 -20.29 -1.67 -1.65
CA LEU A 439 -21.15 -0.66 -2.29
C LEU A 439 -20.86 -0.56 -3.80
N SER A 440 -19.58 -0.55 -4.18
CA SER A 440 -19.13 -0.54 -5.58
C SER A 440 -19.73 -1.73 -6.35
N THR A 441 -19.66 -2.92 -5.74
CA THR A 441 -20.19 -4.15 -6.34
C THR A 441 -21.72 -4.17 -6.37
N CYS A 442 -22.41 -3.61 -5.36
CA CYS A 442 -23.86 -3.46 -5.36
C CYS A 442 -24.34 -2.59 -6.52
N MET A 443 -23.66 -1.46 -6.75
CA MET A 443 -23.94 -0.56 -7.86
C MET A 443 -23.70 -1.26 -9.20
N GLU A 444 -22.56 -1.95 -9.36
CA GLU A 444 -22.24 -2.64 -10.61
C GLU A 444 -23.23 -3.78 -10.92
N LEU A 445 -23.58 -4.59 -9.92
CA LEU A 445 -24.54 -5.69 -10.08
C LEU A 445 -25.95 -5.18 -10.40
N THR A 446 -26.39 -4.10 -9.74
CA THR A 446 -27.71 -3.50 -10.01
C THR A 446 -27.81 -3.00 -11.45
N GLU A 447 -26.76 -2.35 -11.97
CA GLU A 447 -26.72 -1.90 -13.36
C GLU A 447 -26.67 -3.07 -14.35
N ALA A 448 -25.90 -4.12 -14.03
CA ALA A 448 -25.85 -5.33 -14.84
C ALA A 448 -27.24 -6.00 -14.93
N LEU A 449 -27.98 -6.08 -13.82
CA LEU A 449 -29.33 -6.67 -13.79
C LEU A 449 -30.39 -5.82 -14.49
N LYS A 450 -30.20 -4.49 -14.57
CA LYS A 450 -31.07 -3.58 -15.34
C LYS A 450 -30.81 -3.61 -16.84
N PHE A 451 -29.65 -4.11 -17.27
CA PHE A 451 -29.30 -4.23 -18.68
C PHE A 451 -30.20 -5.26 -19.38
N GLN A 452 -30.54 -5.05 -20.65
CA GLN A 452 -31.47 -5.92 -21.40
C GLN A 452 -31.10 -7.40 -21.32
N VAL A 453 -29.80 -7.70 -21.39
CA VAL A 453 -29.25 -9.05 -21.18
C VAL A 453 -28.10 -8.94 -20.18
N PRO A 454 -28.29 -9.30 -18.90
CA PRO A 454 -27.27 -9.08 -17.87
C PRO A 454 -25.89 -9.66 -18.20
N ALA A 455 -25.82 -10.79 -18.88
CA ALA A 455 -24.56 -11.39 -19.32
C ALA A 455 -23.80 -10.54 -20.36
N LEU A 456 -24.45 -9.65 -21.11
CA LEU A 456 -23.79 -8.79 -22.08
C LEU A 456 -23.34 -7.45 -21.49
N TYR A 457 -23.70 -7.15 -20.24
CA TYR A 457 -23.33 -5.90 -19.58
C TYR A 457 -21.79 -5.72 -19.57
N PRO A 458 -21.28 -4.59 -20.09
CA PRO A 458 -19.85 -4.30 -20.14
C PRO A 458 -19.37 -3.77 -18.79
N SER A 459 -18.86 -4.67 -17.94
CA SER A 459 -18.33 -4.35 -16.62
C SER A 459 -16.84 -4.03 -16.66
N ASN A 460 -16.41 -3.20 -15.72
CA ASN A 460 -15.01 -2.89 -15.46
C ASN A 460 -14.64 -2.98 -13.97
N LEU A 461 -15.50 -3.58 -13.16
CA LEU A 461 -15.22 -3.83 -11.75
C LEU A 461 -14.14 -4.91 -11.60
N PRO A 462 -13.05 -4.66 -10.86
CA PRO A 462 -12.08 -5.69 -10.52
C PRO A 462 -12.69 -6.75 -9.60
N VAL A 463 -12.62 -8.02 -9.99
CA VAL A 463 -13.03 -9.14 -9.13
C VAL A 463 -11.81 -9.75 -8.46
N HIS A 464 -11.73 -9.64 -7.14
CA HIS A 464 -10.61 -10.16 -6.36
C HIS A 464 -10.65 -11.69 -6.21
N GLN A 465 -9.48 -12.32 -6.33
CA GLN A 465 -9.23 -13.73 -6.05
C GLN A 465 -8.06 -13.80 -5.08
N ASP A 466 -8.30 -14.24 -3.85
CA ASP A 466 -7.27 -14.33 -2.81
C ASP A 466 -7.03 -15.78 -2.39
N GLY A 467 -5.78 -16.09 -2.07
CA GLY A 467 -5.36 -17.41 -1.62
C GLY A 467 -5.60 -17.58 -0.12
N THR A 468 -6.00 -18.80 0.30
CA THR A 468 -6.12 -19.10 1.73
C THR A 468 -4.72 -19.30 2.32
N CYS A 469 -4.18 -18.26 2.94
CA CYS A 469 -2.87 -18.27 3.59
C CYS A 469 -1.73 -18.75 2.66
N ASN A 470 -1.37 -17.92 1.67
CA ASN A 470 -0.36 -18.27 0.64
C ASN A 470 0.96 -18.78 1.21
N GLY A 471 1.40 -18.29 2.39
CA GLY A 471 2.61 -18.80 3.05
C GLY A 471 2.53 -20.29 3.37
N LEU A 472 1.44 -20.75 3.97
CA LEU A 472 1.23 -22.18 4.28
C LEU A 472 0.98 -23.00 3.01
N GLN A 473 0.33 -22.42 1.98
CA GLN A 473 0.21 -23.08 0.67
C GLN A 473 1.59 -23.39 0.08
N HIS A 474 2.51 -22.43 0.10
CA HIS A 474 3.87 -22.66 -0.36
C HIS A 474 4.62 -23.69 0.51
N TYR A 475 4.46 -23.67 1.84
CA TYR A 475 5.09 -24.68 2.69
C TYR A 475 4.54 -26.09 2.46
N ALA A 476 3.22 -26.25 2.34
CA ALA A 476 2.61 -27.54 2.04
C ALA A 476 3.07 -28.07 0.67
N ALA A 477 3.13 -27.20 -0.34
CA ALA A 477 3.60 -27.57 -1.67
C ALA A 477 5.09 -27.95 -1.70
N LEU A 478 5.95 -27.20 -1.01
CA LEU A 478 7.39 -27.48 -0.94
C LEU A 478 7.69 -28.74 -0.11
N GLY A 479 6.98 -28.93 1.01
CA GLY A 479 7.16 -30.06 1.92
C GLY A 479 6.47 -31.34 1.47
N GLY A 480 5.54 -31.26 0.50
CA GLY A 480 4.69 -32.38 0.12
C GLY A 480 3.71 -32.81 1.23
N ASP A 481 3.35 -31.90 2.13
CA ASP A 481 2.44 -32.18 3.25
C ASP A 481 0.99 -32.23 2.75
N LYS A 482 0.46 -33.46 2.63
CA LYS A 482 -0.91 -33.70 2.18
C LYS A 482 -1.94 -33.12 3.15
N THR A 483 -1.75 -33.31 4.45
CA THR A 483 -2.71 -32.83 5.47
C THR A 483 -2.72 -31.30 5.49
N GLY A 484 -1.55 -30.68 5.47
CA GLY A 484 -1.41 -29.24 5.32
C GLY A 484 -2.08 -28.72 4.04
N ALA A 485 -1.83 -29.39 2.90
CA ALA A 485 -2.41 -29.04 1.60
C ALA A 485 -3.95 -29.07 1.60
N GLN A 486 -4.58 -30.00 2.30
CA GLN A 486 -6.04 -30.03 2.49
C GLN A 486 -6.55 -28.82 3.27
N HIS A 487 -5.87 -28.45 4.36
CA HIS A 487 -6.28 -27.32 5.20
C HIS A 487 -6.12 -25.95 4.54
N VAL A 488 -5.28 -25.83 3.51
CA VAL A 488 -5.03 -24.58 2.76
C VAL A 488 -5.56 -24.60 1.33
N ASN A 489 -6.50 -25.50 1.03
CA ASN A 489 -7.23 -25.54 -0.25
C ASN A 489 -6.37 -25.84 -1.49
N LEU A 490 -5.28 -26.60 -1.34
CA LEU A 490 -4.53 -27.14 -2.49
C LEU A 490 -5.12 -28.44 -3.03
N GLU A 491 -5.76 -29.24 -2.16
CA GLU A 491 -6.56 -30.39 -2.57
C GLU A 491 -8.02 -29.96 -2.84
N ARG A 492 -8.69 -30.64 -3.78
CA ARG A 492 -10.09 -30.36 -4.09
C ARG A 492 -10.97 -30.75 -2.91
N GLY A 493 -11.84 -29.84 -2.48
CA GLY A 493 -12.88 -30.09 -1.49
C GLY A 493 -14.19 -29.42 -1.89
N ASP A 494 -15.30 -29.87 -1.31
CA ASP A 494 -16.64 -29.34 -1.59
C ASP A 494 -16.86 -27.93 -1.02
N ARG A 495 -16.16 -27.62 0.08
CA ARG A 495 -16.16 -26.32 0.73
C ARG A 495 -14.73 -25.86 0.99
N PRO A 496 -14.47 -24.54 1.01
CA PRO A 496 -13.17 -23.99 1.40
C PRO A 496 -12.83 -24.42 2.83
N ALA A 497 -11.69 -25.09 2.98
CA ALA A 497 -11.10 -25.35 4.28
C ALA A 497 -10.64 -24.06 4.94
N ASP A 498 -10.73 -24.02 6.27
CA ASP A 498 -10.34 -22.89 7.09
C ASP A 498 -9.31 -23.34 8.12
N VAL A 499 -8.03 -23.25 7.74
CA VAL A 499 -6.88 -23.61 8.57
C VAL A 499 -6.93 -22.98 9.96
N TYR A 500 -7.44 -21.75 10.07
CA TYR A 500 -7.52 -21.04 11.34
C TYR A 500 -8.52 -21.68 12.31
N SER A 501 -9.70 -22.08 11.84
CA SER A 501 -10.67 -22.80 12.67
C SER A 501 -10.17 -24.19 13.07
N HIS A 502 -9.40 -24.84 12.19
CA HIS A 502 -8.77 -26.11 12.54
C HIS A 502 -7.72 -25.94 13.65
N VAL A 503 -6.84 -24.94 13.54
CA VAL A 503 -5.85 -24.61 14.59
C VAL A 503 -6.54 -24.19 15.88
N ALA A 504 -7.59 -23.37 15.82
CA ALA A 504 -8.36 -22.98 17.01
C ALA A 504 -8.88 -24.20 17.78
N ARG A 505 -9.48 -25.18 17.08
CA ARG A 505 -9.96 -26.43 17.70
C ARG A 505 -8.85 -27.25 18.33
N MET A 506 -7.68 -27.33 17.70
CA MET A 506 -6.54 -28.04 18.28
C MET A 506 -6.06 -27.37 19.57
N VAL A 507 -6.03 -26.04 19.60
CA VAL A 507 -5.65 -25.28 20.81
C VAL A 507 -6.70 -25.44 21.90
N ASP A 508 -7.99 -25.43 21.55
CA ASP A 508 -9.11 -25.57 22.49
C ASP A 508 -9.03 -26.90 23.26
N VAL A 509 -8.73 -28.01 22.57
CA VAL A 509 -8.53 -29.33 23.20
C VAL A 509 -7.41 -29.31 24.24
N VAL A 510 -6.29 -28.64 23.94
CA VAL A 510 -5.16 -28.53 24.88
C VAL A 510 -5.53 -27.64 26.07
N VAL A 511 -6.21 -26.53 25.82
CA VAL A 511 -6.69 -25.63 26.89
C VAL A 511 -7.68 -26.34 27.81
N ASP A 512 -8.60 -27.14 27.28
CA ASP A 512 -9.55 -27.91 28.09
C ASP A 512 -8.85 -28.94 28.98
N GLN A 513 -7.82 -29.61 28.45
CA GLN A 513 -7.02 -30.54 29.22
C GLN A 513 -6.27 -29.81 30.35
N ASP A 514 -5.57 -28.72 30.06
CA ASP A 514 -4.85 -27.93 31.05
C ASP A 514 -5.79 -27.34 32.13
N ALA A 515 -6.99 -26.92 31.73
CA ALA A 515 -8.00 -26.42 32.66
C ALA A 515 -8.48 -27.53 33.61
N ALA A 516 -8.65 -28.77 33.10
CA ALA A 516 -9.00 -29.94 33.90
C ALA A 516 -7.86 -30.34 34.87
N GLU A 517 -6.60 -30.19 34.45
CA GLU A 517 -5.40 -30.41 35.29
C GLU A 517 -5.18 -29.28 36.32
N GLY A 518 -5.96 -28.21 36.24
CA GLY A 518 -5.98 -27.15 37.25
C GLY A 518 -5.08 -25.96 36.95
N VAL A 519 -4.56 -25.84 35.72
CA VAL A 519 -3.74 -24.70 35.28
C VAL A 519 -4.58 -23.40 35.32
N PRO A 520 -4.21 -22.39 36.13
CA PRO A 520 -5.01 -21.17 36.30
C PRO A 520 -5.26 -20.42 35.00
N GLU A 521 -4.24 -20.28 34.16
CA GLU A 521 -4.28 -19.56 32.90
C GLU A 521 -5.26 -20.20 31.91
N ALA A 522 -5.24 -21.54 31.83
CA ALA A 522 -6.12 -22.30 30.95
C ALA A 522 -7.60 -22.09 31.31
N LYS A 523 -7.95 -22.07 32.61
CA LYS A 523 -9.32 -21.77 33.08
C LYS A 523 -9.81 -20.38 32.68
N VAL A 524 -8.92 -19.39 32.61
CA VAL A 524 -9.28 -18.01 32.23
C VAL A 524 -9.62 -17.91 30.75
N VAL A 525 -8.94 -18.69 29.91
CA VAL A 525 -9.08 -18.65 28.44
C VAL A 525 -9.96 -19.76 27.88
N GLN A 526 -10.39 -20.71 28.71
CA GLN A 526 -11.30 -21.79 28.33
C GLN A 526 -12.58 -21.24 27.69
N GLY A 527 -12.95 -21.80 26.53
CA GLY A 527 -14.11 -21.34 25.75
C GLY A 527 -13.95 -19.97 25.07
N LYS A 528 -12.81 -19.30 25.22
CA LYS A 528 -12.50 -18.00 24.58
C LYS A 528 -11.63 -18.15 23.31
N ILE A 529 -11.16 -19.36 22.99
CA ILE A 529 -10.30 -19.62 21.84
C ILE A 529 -11.13 -19.68 20.55
N ALA A 530 -11.29 -18.52 19.92
CA ALA A 530 -11.98 -18.41 18.64
C ALA A 530 -11.01 -18.29 17.45
N ARG A 531 -11.53 -18.58 16.25
CA ARG A 531 -10.84 -18.35 14.97
C ARG A 531 -10.16 -16.97 14.89
N LYS A 532 -10.86 -15.92 15.34
CA LYS A 532 -10.37 -14.53 15.31
C LYS A 532 -9.08 -14.36 16.13
N VAL A 533 -8.99 -15.02 17.29
CA VAL A 533 -7.84 -14.96 18.21
C VAL A 533 -6.60 -15.57 17.57
N VAL A 534 -6.73 -16.75 16.96
CA VAL A 534 -5.58 -17.48 16.39
C VAL A 534 -5.18 -17.00 15.00
N LYS A 535 -6.11 -16.40 14.22
CA LYS A 535 -5.90 -16.04 12.80
C LYS A 535 -4.63 -15.21 12.62
N GLN A 536 -4.49 -14.13 13.40
CA GLN A 536 -3.37 -13.20 13.24
C GLN A 536 -2.02 -13.88 13.52
N THR A 537 -1.94 -14.65 14.59
CA THR A 537 -0.72 -15.35 14.97
C THR A 537 -0.33 -16.41 13.94
N VAL A 538 -1.27 -17.27 13.53
CA VAL A 538 -1.02 -18.29 12.50
C VAL A 538 -0.56 -17.67 11.18
N MET A 539 -1.18 -16.56 10.76
CA MET A 539 -0.76 -15.83 9.56
C MET A 539 0.66 -15.28 9.67
N THR A 540 1.07 -14.81 10.85
CA THR A 540 2.36 -14.15 11.02
C THR A 540 3.50 -15.10 11.36
N THR A 541 3.20 -16.31 11.87
CA THR A 541 4.19 -17.38 12.09
C THR A 541 4.95 -17.71 10.81
N VAL A 542 4.26 -17.88 9.68
CA VAL A 542 4.90 -18.18 8.38
C VAL A 542 5.68 -17.00 7.79
N TYR A 543 5.58 -15.82 8.40
CA TYR A 543 6.34 -14.63 8.02
C TYR A 543 7.40 -14.22 9.06
N GLY A 544 7.69 -15.10 10.02
CA GLY A 544 8.79 -14.92 10.98
C GLY A 544 8.44 -14.06 12.20
N VAL A 545 7.19 -14.07 12.65
CA VAL A 545 6.84 -13.45 13.95
C VAL A 545 7.65 -14.07 15.08
N THR A 546 8.14 -13.24 16.00
CA THR A 546 8.83 -13.71 17.20
C THR A 546 7.81 -14.10 18.28
N PHE A 547 8.24 -14.86 19.28
CA PHE A 547 7.39 -15.24 20.41
C PHE A 547 6.72 -14.04 21.09
N ILE A 548 7.48 -12.97 21.34
CA ILE A 548 6.95 -11.73 21.94
C ILE A 548 5.88 -11.11 21.03
N GLY A 549 6.13 -11.04 19.72
CA GLY A 549 5.15 -10.52 18.77
C GLY A 549 3.88 -11.37 18.70
N ALA A 550 4.00 -12.69 18.75
CA ALA A 550 2.86 -13.60 18.79
C ALA A 550 2.02 -13.42 20.06
N ARG A 551 2.68 -13.29 21.23
CA ARG A 551 2.01 -13.00 22.51
C ARG A 551 1.22 -11.69 22.44
N ASP A 552 1.85 -10.62 21.97
CA ASP A 552 1.22 -9.29 21.91
C ASP A 552 0.01 -9.28 20.94
N GLN A 553 0.07 -10.06 19.85
CA GLN A 553 -1.06 -10.24 18.93
C GLN A 553 -2.23 -10.96 19.59
N ILE A 554 -1.97 -12.08 20.29
CA ILE A 554 -3.00 -12.84 21.00
C ILE A 554 -3.62 -11.99 22.11
N GLU A 555 -2.78 -11.33 22.92
CA GLU A 555 -3.25 -10.45 24.00
C GLU A 555 -4.18 -9.36 23.47
N LYS A 556 -3.82 -8.74 22.35
CA LYS A 556 -4.69 -7.74 21.70
C LYS A 556 -6.05 -8.32 21.31
N GLN A 557 -6.09 -9.50 20.68
CA GLN A 557 -7.35 -10.12 20.28
C GLN A 557 -8.19 -10.58 21.48
N LEU A 558 -7.56 -11.02 22.57
CA LEU A 558 -8.26 -11.42 23.79
C LEU A 558 -8.89 -10.21 24.51
N ARG A 559 -8.22 -9.05 24.51
CA ARG A 559 -8.78 -7.81 25.08
C ARG A 559 -10.05 -7.32 24.36
N ASP A 560 -10.22 -7.68 23.10
CA ASP A 560 -11.40 -7.32 22.29
C ASP A 560 -12.61 -8.25 22.54
N ILE A 561 -12.43 -9.32 23.33
CA ILE A 561 -13.53 -10.20 23.75
C ILE A 561 -14.20 -9.55 24.97
N PRO A 562 -15.51 -9.26 24.92
CA PRO A 562 -16.22 -8.76 26.10
C PRO A 562 -16.04 -9.73 27.26
N ASP A 563 -15.69 -9.22 28.45
CA ASP A 563 -15.86 -10.00 29.66
C ASP A 563 -17.35 -10.31 29.79
N GLY A 564 -17.69 -11.60 29.75
CA GLY A 564 -19.07 -12.09 29.83
C GLY A 564 -19.78 -11.68 31.10
#